data_AF-A0A263DV53-F1
#
_entry.id   AF-A0A263DV53-F1
#
_cell.length_a   1.000
_cell.length_b   1.000
_cell.length_c   1.000
_cell.angle_alpha   90.00
_cell.angle_beta   90.00
_cell.angle_gamma   90.00
#
_symmetry.space_group_name_H-M   'P 1'
#
loop_
_entity.id
_entity.type
_entity.pdbx_description
1 polymer ?
#
loop_
_entity_poly.entity_id
_entity_poly.type
_entity_poly.pdbx_seq_one_letter_code
_entity_poly.pdbx_strand_id
1 'polypeptide(L)'
;MRVIERAGVAAVSQRVVAQEAGVPPSAVTYYFPAVDDLLVAALAACNDDYVRQLDTCARDAEPLVALAGVIAQGSDARRAYVAAEYELWLIAARRPALWPEVERWNTALDTFLAPHVPDPVARTGVAAAVDGLLMRCFSSPAPPSAAEVHEVLRRLVRP
;
A
#
# COMPACT_ATOMS: atom_id res chain seq x y z
N MET A 1 -2.15 -11.86 -4.53
CA MET A 1 -0.77 -11.37 -4.66
C MET A 1 0.05 -12.16 -5.67
N ARG A 2 0.43 -13.43 -5.45
CA ARG A 2 1.24 -14.22 -6.41
C ARG A 2 0.82 -14.15 -7.90
N VAL A 3 -0.48 -14.20 -8.19
CA VAL A 3 -0.99 -14.03 -9.58
C VAL A 3 -0.69 -12.64 -10.13
N ILE A 4 -0.94 -11.59 -9.34
CA ILE A 4 -0.74 -10.19 -9.72
C ILE A 4 0.77 -9.91 -9.91
N GLU A 5 1.61 -10.39 -8.99
CA GLU A 5 3.07 -10.26 -9.10
C GLU A 5 3.64 -10.86 -10.40
N ARG A 6 3.09 -11.99 -10.85
CA ARG A 6 3.59 -12.70 -12.03
C ARG A 6 2.97 -12.22 -13.34
N ALA A 7 1.68 -11.87 -13.33
CA ALA A 7 0.88 -11.70 -14.55
C ALA A 7 0.01 -10.42 -14.56
N GLY A 8 0.12 -9.58 -13.53
CA GLY A 8 -0.64 -8.35 -13.37
C GLY A 8 -2.09 -8.54 -12.93
N VAL A 9 -2.75 -7.44 -12.59
CA VAL A 9 -4.13 -7.39 -12.12
C VAL A 9 -5.10 -7.91 -13.19
N ALA A 10 -4.82 -7.62 -14.46
CA ALA A 10 -5.67 -8.03 -15.58
C ALA A 10 -5.76 -9.56 -15.74
N ALA A 11 -4.78 -10.32 -15.23
CA ALA A 11 -4.79 -11.78 -15.29
C ALA A 11 -5.63 -12.44 -14.17
N VAL A 12 -6.11 -11.65 -13.21
CA VAL A 12 -6.90 -12.17 -12.08
C VAL A 12 -8.26 -12.65 -12.57
N SER A 13 -8.53 -13.93 -12.31
CA SER A 13 -9.86 -14.53 -12.45
C SER A 13 -10.03 -15.60 -11.38
N GLN A 14 -11.27 -15.95 -11.05
CA GLN A 14 -11.56 -17.02 -10.08
C GLN A 14 -10.87 -18.33 -10.45
N ARG A 15 -10.82 -18.68 -11.75
CA ARG A 15 -10.14 -19.87 -12.25
C ARG A 15 -8.62 -19.82 -12.03
N VAL A 16 -7.99 -18.70 -12.36
CA VAL A 16 -6.54 -18.53 -12.19
C VAL A 16 -6.15 -18.54 -10.72
N VAL A 17 -6.95 -17.89 -9.86
CA VAL A 17 -6.73 -17.89 -8.41
C VAL A 17 -6.91 -19.30 -7.83
N ALA A 18 -7.95 -20.02 -8.24
CA ALA A 18 -8.18 -21.41 -7.79
C ALA A 18 -6.97 -22.31 -8.12
N GLN A 19 -6.46 -22.19 -9.35
CA GLN A 19 -5.27 -22.92 -9.79
C GLN A 19 -4.03 -22.54 -8.98
N GLU A 20 -3.77 -21.24 -8.77
CA GLU A 20 -2.61 -20.76 -7.99
C GLU A 20 -2.68 -21.19 -6.51
N ALA A 21 -3.88 -21.27 -5.95
CA ALA A 21 -4.14 -21.66 -4.57
C ALA A 21 -4.27 -23.18 -4.37
N GLY A 22 -4.35 -23.97 -5.45
CA GLY A 22 -4.52 -25.43 -5.38
C GLY A 22 -5.88 -25.86 -4.81
N VAL A 23 -6.92 -25.05 -5.02
CA VAL A 23 -8.28 -25.30 -4.50
C VAL A 23 -9.28 -25.50 -5.65
N PRO A 24 -10.43 -26.16 -5.40
CA PRO A 24 -11.50 -26.24 -6.41
C PRO A 24 -12.03 -24.85 -6.78
N PRO A 25 -12.36 -24.58 -8.06
CA PRO A 25 -12.96 -23.30 -8.47
C PRO A 25 -14.23 -22.95 -7.70
N SER A 26 -15.03 -23.95 -7.33
CA SER A 26 -16.25 -23.78 -6.53
C SER A 26 -16.00 -23.12 -5.16
N ALA A 27 -14.86 -23.40 -4.54
CA ALA A 27 -14.47 -22.78 -3.28
C ALA A 27 -14.19 -21.29 -3.46
N VAL A 28 -13.48 -20.92 -4.54
CA VAL A 28 -13.19 -19.51 -4.84
C VAL A 28 -14.47 -18.76 -5.17
N THR A 29 -15.35 -19.30 -6.02
CA THR A 29 -16.63 -18.66 -6.36
C THR A 29 -17.58 -18.55 -5.16
N TYR A 30 -17.47 -19.44 -4.17
CA TYR A 30 -18.25 -19.38 -2.94
C TYR A 30 -17.85 -18.19 -2.05
N TYR A 31 -16.54 -17.95 -1.88
CA TYR A 31 -16.04 -16.83 -1.06
C TYR A 31 -15.94 -15.51 -1.83
N PHE A 32 -15.72 -15.56 -3.13
CA PHE A 32 -15.50 -14.40 -3.99
C PHE A 32 -16.37 -14.51 -5.25
N PRO A 33 -17.66 -14.13 -5.18
CA PRO A 33 -18.61 -14.26 -6.30
C PRO A 33 -18.20 -13.51 -7.57
N ALA A 34 -17.50 -12.39 -7.45
CA ALA A 34 -16.97 -11.59 -8.54
C ALA A 34 -15.44 -11.47 -8.49
N VAL A 35 -14.83 -11.11 -9.63
CA VAL A 35 -13.40 -10.79 -9.70
C VAL A 35 -13.06 -9.61 -8.80
N ASP A 36 -13.95 -8.62 -8.71
CA ASP A 36 -13.75 -7.45 -7.85
C ASP A 36 -13.63 -7.87 -6.37
N ASP A 37 -14.33 -8.92 -5.91
CA ASP A 37 -14.19 -9.43 -4.54
C ASP A 37 -12.79 -10.00 -4.27
N LEU A 38 -12.17 -10.63 -5.28
CA LEU A 38 -10.77 -11.09 -5.19
C LEU A 38 -9.79 -9.91 -5.11
N LEU A 39 -10.05 -8.85 -5.88
CA LEU A 39 -9.22 -7.65 -5.90
C LEU A 39 -9.32 -6.89 -4.57
N VAL A 40 -10.54 -6.75 -4.03
CA VAL A 40 -10.79 -6.16 -2.71
C VAL A 40 -10.07 -6.96 -1.63
N ALA A 41 -10.21 -8.28 -1.61
CA ALA A 41 -9.55 -9.12 -0.61
C ALA A 41 -8.02 -9.07 -0.71
N ALA A 42 -7.48 -9.00 -1.94
CA ALA A 42 -6.05 -8.81 -2.13
C ALA A 42 -5.59 -7.45 -1.60
N LEU A 43 -6.31 -6.36 -1.90
CA LEU A 43 -5.95 -5.02 -1.45
C LEU A 43 -6.07 -4.88 0.07
N ALA A 44 -7.11 -5.46 0.66
CA ALA A 44 -7.31 -5.52 2.11
C ALA A 44 -6.13 -6.22 2.81
N ALA A 45 -5.63 -7.33 2.26
CA ALA A 45 -4.47 -8.02 2.82
C ALA A 45 -3.18 -7.17 2.75
N CYS A 46 -3.00 -6.38 1.69
CA CYS A 46 -1.89 -5.42 1.57
C CYS A 46 -2.03 -4.31 2.61
N ASN A 47 -3.22 -3.70 2.70
CA ASN A 47 -3.54 -2.66 3.66
C ASN A 47 -3.35 -3.11 5.10
N ASP A 48 -3.74 -4.34 5.44
CA ASP A 48 -3.54 -4.90 6.78
C ASP A 48 -2.06 -4.87 7.19
N ASP A 49 -1.13 -5.07 6.25
CA ASP A 49 0.31 -4.98 6.52
C ASP A 49 0.76 -3.54 6.77
N TYR A 50 0.36 -2.61 5.90
CA TYR A 50 0.72 -1.20 6.06
C TYR A 50 0.11 -0.58 7.31
N VAL A 51 -1.15 -0.89 7.64
CA VAL A 51 -1.81 -0.42 8.87
C VAL A 51 -1.05 -0.92 10.09
N ARG A 52 -0.67 -2.21 10.14
CA ARG A 52 0.16 -2.74 11.24
C ARG A 52 1.52 -2.06 11.33
N GLN A 53 2.14 -1.73 10.19
CA GLN A 53 3.42 -1.03 10.16
C GLN A 53 3.28 0.41 10.65
N LEU A 54 2.24 1.15 10.25
CA LEU A 54 1.95 2.49 10.77
C LEU A 54 1.71 2.47 12.28
N ASP A 55 0.94 1.50 12.76
CA ASP A 55 0.72 1.25 14.19
C ASP A 55 2.04 1.00 14.94
N THR A 56 2.96 0.27 14.33
CA THR A 56 4.29 0.00 14.91
C THR A 56 5.12 1.27 14.93
N CYS A 57 5.15 2.03 13.82
CA CYS A 57 5.85 3.32 13.72
C CYS A 57 5.32 4.32 14.74
N ALA A 58 4.00 4.38 14.96
CA ALA A 58 3.37 5.31 15.90
C ALA A 58 3.80 5.07 17.36
N ARG A 59 4.25 3.85 17.69
CA ARG A 59 4.73 3.47 19.03
C ARG A 59 6.26 3.58 19.16
N ASP A 60 6.94 3.92 18.07
CA ASP A 60 8.40 4.12 18.06
C ASP A 60 8.78 5.45 18.75
N ALA A 61 10.02 5.55 19.23
CA ALA A 61 10.54 6.79 19.81
C ALA A 61 10.73 7.89 18.75
N GLU A 62 10.98 7.50 17.50
CA GLU A 62 11.12 8.39 16.34
C GLU A 62 10.16 7.97 15.21
N PRO A 63 8.84 8.24 15.32
CA PRO A 63 7.83 7.72 14.39
C PRO A 63 8.08 8.05 12.92
N LEU A 64 8.59 9.26 12.62
CA LEU A 64 8.88 9.68 11.24
C LEU A 64 10.12 8.97 10.66
N VAL A 65 11.09 8.59 11.50
CA VAL A 65 12.25 7.78 11.08
C VAL A 65 11.79 6.36 10.79
N ALA A 66 10.95 5.79 11.66
CA ALA A 66 10.37 4.47 11.45
C ALA A 66 9.54 4.41 10.15
N LEU A 67 8.68 5.41 9.90
CA LEU A 67 7.91 5.52 8.66
C LEU A 67 8.84 5.62 7.43
N ALA A 68 9.90 6.42 7.50
CA ALA A 68 10.86 6.52 6.41
C ALA A 68 11.55 5.18 6.11
N GLY A 69 11.83 4.39 7.14
CA GLY A 69 12.32 3.02 6.99
C GLY A 69 11.33 2.13 6.25
N VAL A 70 10.06 2.17 6.60
CA VAL A 70 8.99 1.43 5.91
C VAL A 70 8.91 1.81 4.42
N ILE A 71 8.92 3.11 4.12
CA ILE A 71 8.82 3.62 2.75
C ILE A 71 10.04 3.18 1.90
N ALA A 72 11.24 3.17 2.49
CA ALA A 72 12.47 2.81 1.80
C ALA A 72 12.69 1.28 1.65
N GLN A 73 12.03 0.45 2.46
CA GLN A 73 12.17 -1.02 2.44
C GLN A 73 11.67 -1.69 1.14
N GLY A 74 10.98 -0.96 0.27
CA GLY A 74 10.55 -1.45 -1.05
C GLY A 74 11.69 -1.76 -2.03
N SER A 75 12.96 -1.58 -1.66
CA SER A 75 14.07 -1.52 -2.62
C SER A 75 14.48 -2.86 -3.24
N ASP A 76 14.57 -3.99 -2.52
CA ASP A 76 15.24 -5.19 -3.08
C ASP A 76 14.40 -6.48 -3.09
N ALA A 77 14.19 -7.14 -1.95
CA ALA A 77 13.51 -8.46 -1.93
C ALA A 77 11.99 -8.38 -2.19
N ARG A 78 11.38 -7.22 -1.92
CA ARG A 78 9.93 -7.00 -1.97
C ARG A 78 9.49 -6.16 -3.18
N ARG A 79 10.41 -5.75 -4.06
CA ARG A 79 10.11 -4.82 -5.17
C ARG A 79 9.00 -5.32 -6.09
N ALA A 80 9.02 -6.60 -6.48
CA ALA A 80 7.97 -7.20 -7.34
C ALA A 80 6.61 -7.23 -6.64
N TYR A 81 6.61 -7.55 -5.34
CA TYR A 81 5.42 -7.55 -4.51
C TYR A 81 4.84 -6.14 -4.38
N VAL A 82 5.65 -5.14 -4.03
CA VAL A 82 5.22 -3.74 -3.91
C VAL A 82 4.72 -3.19 -5.25
N ALA A 83 5.36 -3.53 -6.37
CA ALA A 83 4.87 -3.15 -7.70
C ALA A 83 3.47 -3.73 -7.99
N ALA A 84 3.22 -4.98 -7.60
CA ALA A 84 1.91 -5.62 -7.73
C ALA A 84 0.85 -4.99 -6.82
N GLU A 85 1.21 -4.62 -5.59
CA GLU A 85 0.35 -3.85 -4.69
C GLU A 85 -0.04 -2.50 -5.30
N TYR A 86 0.92 -1.81 -5.91
CA TYR A 86 0.67 -0.51 -6.53
C TYR A 86 -0.15 -0.60 -7.80
N GLU A 87 0.01 -1.65 -8.61
CA GLU A 87 -0.89 -1.92 -9.73
C GLU A 87 -2.33 -2.09 -9.24
N LEU A 88 -2.52 -2.82 -8.13
CA LEU A 88 -3.81 -3.03 -7.49
C LEU A 88 -4.36 -1.75 -6.87
N TRP A 89 -3.52 -0.90 -6.30
CA TRP A 89 -3.92 0.42 -5.80
C TRP A 89 -4.42 1.32 -6.94
N LEU A 90 -3.68 1.38 -8.05
CA LEU A 90 -4.02 2.24 -9.18
C LEU A 90 -5.26 1.76 -9.95
N ILE A 91 -5.58 0.45 -9.95
CA ILE A 91 -6.81 -0.02 -10.60
C ILE A 91 -8.08 0.46 -9.91
N ALA A 92 -8.00 0.84 -8.61
CA ALA A 92 -9.12 1.38 -7.85
C ALA A 92 -9.72 2.64 -8.51
N ALA A 93 -8.92 3.42 -9.24
CA ALA A 93 -9.40 4.57 -10.02
C ALA A 93 -10.45 4.19 -11.09
N ARG A 94 -10.47 2.93 -11.54
CA ARG A 94 -11.43 2.39 -12.53
C ARG A 94 -12.37 1.34 -11.94
N ARG A 95 -12.25 1.04 -10.65
CA ARG A 95 -12.95 -0.05 -9.96
C ARG A 95 -13.48 0.45 -8.61
N PRO A 96 -14.67 1.06 -8.56
CA PRO A 96 -15.21 1.65 -7.34
C PRO A 96 -15.35 0.69 -6.15
N ALA A 97 -15.46 -0.62 -6.42
CA ALA A 97 -15.48 -1.65 -5.38
C ALA A 97 -14.22 -1.63 -4.47
N LEU A 98 -13.09 -1.10 -4.94
CA LEU A 98 -11.84 -1.02 -4.16
C LEU A 98 -11.73 0.27 -3.32
N TRP A 99 -12.61 1.26 -3.50
CA TRP A 99 -12.52 2.54 -2.80
C TRP A 99 -12.54 2.44 -1.26
N PRO A 100 -13.31 1.54 -0.63
CA PRO A 100 -13.28 1.40 0.82
C PRO A 100 -11.88 1.07 1.36
N GLU A 101 -11.09 0.28 0.62
CA GLU A 101 -9.71 -0.01 1.01
C GLU A 101 -8.77 1.18 0.75
N VAL A 102 -9.02 1.97 -0.29
CA VAL A 102 -8.29 3.24 -0.50
C VAL A 102 -8.54 4.20 0.66
N GLU A 103 -9.80 4.37 1.06
CA GLU A 103 -10.20 5.20 2.20
C GLU A 103 -9.61 4.70 3.52
N ARG A 104 -9.51 3.38 3.69
CA ARG A 104 -8.93 2.76 4.89
C ARG A 104 -7.45 3.12 5.08
N TRP A 105 -6.65 3.03 4.02
CA TRP A 105 -5.25 3.47 4.06
C TRP A 105 -5.13 4.97 4.32
N ASN A 106 -5.91 5.79 3.59
CA ASN A 106 -5.90 7.24 3.78
C ASN A 106 -6.23 7.63 5.23
N THR A 107 -7.22 6.97 5.83
CA THR A 107 -7.61 7.20 7.23
C THR A 107 -6.51 6.79 8.21
N ALA A 108 -5.86 5.64 7.98
CA ALA A 108 -4.76 5.18 8.82
C ALA A 108 -3.56 6.12 8.74
N LEU A 109 -3.20 6.59 7.54
CA LEU A 109 -2.13 7.54 7.33
C LEU A 109 -2.44 8.92 7.93
N ASP A 110 -3.68 9.41 7.79
CA ASP A 110 -4.12 10.65 8.43
C ASP A 110 -4.01 10.55 9.96
N THR A 111 -4.46 9.44 10.54
CA THR A 111 -4.38 9.16 11.98
C THR A 111 -2.93 9.15 12.46
N PHE A 112 -2.03 8.50 11.71
CA PHE A 112 -0.60 8.48 12.02
C PHE A 112 0.01 9.89 11.97
N LEU A 113 -0.36 10.71 10.98
CA LEU A 113 0.22 12.04 10.78
C LEU A 113 -0.38 13.12 11.68
N ALA A 114 -1.60 12.94 12.20
CA ALA A 114 -2.31 13.97 12.96
C ALA A 114 -1.55 14.55 14.18
N PRO A 115 -0.82 13.74 14.99
CA PRO A 115 0.00 14.27 16.09
C PRO A 115 1.19 15.12 15.62
N HIS A 116 1.65 14.92 14.38
CA HIS A 116 2.80 15.60 13.80
C HIS A 116 2.40 16.83 12.98
N VAL A 117 1.24 16.78 12.33
CA VAL A 117 0.72 17.83 11.45
C VAL A 117 -0.75 18.12 11.81
N PRO A 118 -1.02 19.01 12.78
CA PRO A 118 -2.38 19.29 13.23
C PRO A 118 -3.27 19.93 12.15
N ASP A 119 -2.68 20.77 11.30
CA ASP A 119 -3.40 21.40 10.19
C ASP A 119 -3.77 20.37 9.11
N PRO A 120 -5.08 20.16 8.82
CA PRO A 120 -5.52 19.12 7.89
C PRO A 120 -5.07 19.36 6.44
N VAL A 121 -4.89 20.62 6.03
CA VAL A 121 -4.43 20.93 4.66
C VAL A 121 -2.96 20.55 4.51
N ALA A 122 -2.10 20.97 5.44
CA ALA A 122 -0.71 20.55 5.49
C ALA A 122 -0.58 19.03 5.59
N ARG A 123 -1.40 18.39 6.42
CA ARG A 123 -1.40 16.93 6.60
C ARG A 123 -1.77 16.18 5.32
N THR A 124 -2.74 16.68 4.56
CA THR A 124 -3.07 16.17 3.23
C THR A 124 -1.86 16.24 2.29
N GLY A 125 -1.10 17.34 2.34
CA GLY A 125 0.15 17.50 1.59
C GLY A 125 1.21 16.47 1.98
N VAL A 126 1.39 16.20 3.28
CA VAL A 126 2.33 15.18 3.76
C VAL A 126 1.89 13.77 3.35
N ALA A 127 0.59 13.46 3.47
CA ALA A 127 0.04 12.18 3.05
C ALA A 127 0.28 11.92 1.55
N ALA A 128 -0.01 12.91 0.69
CA ALA A 128 0.28 12.82 -0.74
C ALA A 128 1.77 12.64 -1.04
N ALA A 129 2.66 13.25 -0.24
CA ALA A 129 4.10 13.04 -0.37
C ALA A 129 4.51 11.60 0.01
N VAL A 130 3.90 11.01 1.05
CA VAL A 130 4.14 9.59 1.43
C VAL A 130 3.78 8.66 0.28
N ASP A 131 2.58 8.80 -0.32
CA ASP A 131 2.17 7.99 -1.47
C ASP A 131 3.14 8.14 -2.66
N GLY A 132 3.61 9.37 -2.90
CA GLY A 132 4.59 9.67 -3.95
C GLY A 132 5.99 9.12 -3.66
N LEU A 133 6.42 9.06 -2.39
CA LEU A 133 7.71 8.51 -2.00
C LEU A 133 7.70 6.99 -2.10
N LEU A 134 6.64 6.33 -1.64
CA LEU A 134 6.43 4.90 -1.86
C LEU A 134 6.47 4.58 -3.37
N MET A 135 5.76 5.34 -4.21
CA MET A 135 5.82 5.25 -5.68
C MET A 135 7.25 5.29 -6.22
N ARG A 136 8.05 6.25 -5.75
CA ARG A 136 9.46 6.41 -6.16
C ARG A 136 10.34 5.25 -5.71
N CYS A 137 10.09 4.67 -4.54
CA CYS A 137 10.93 3.61 -3.98
C CYS A 137 10.90 2.29 -4.77
N PHE A 138 9.78 1.92 -5.40
CA PHE A 138 9.71 0.70 -6.22
C PHE A 138 9.81 0.96 -7.73
N SER A 139 9.55 2.19 -8.19
CA SER A 139 9.60 2.53 -9.62
C SER A 139 10.94 3.09 -10.10
N SER A 140 11.90 3.30 -9.19
CA SER A 140 13.21 3.89 -9.52
C SER A 140 14.34 2.85 -9.44
N PRO A 141 15.30 2.86 -10.39
CA PRO A 141 16.53 2.07 -10.26
C PRO A 141 17.45 2.60 -9.14
N ALA A 142 17.29 3.86 -8.75
CA ALA A 142 17.96 4.49 -7.62
C ALA A 142 16.90 5.10 -6.69
N PRO A 143 16.26 4.30 -5.82
CA PRO A 143 15.24 4.79 -4.91
C PRO A 143 15.87 5.67 -3.81
N PRO A 144 15.11 6.63 -3.25
CA PRO A 144 15.60 7.41 -2.12
C PRO A 144 15.86 6.51 -0.93
N SER A 145 16.98 6.74 -0.25
CA SER A 145 17.33 6.08 1.01
C SER A 145 16.35 6.46 2.13
N ALA A 146 16.27 5.64 3.18
CA ALA A 146 15.47 5.96 4.36
C ALA A 146 15.85 7.34 4.97
N ALA A 147 17.14 7.71 4.91
CA ALA A 147 17.61 9.01 5.38
C ALA A 147 17.07 10.17 4.52
N GLU A 148 17.07 10.03 3.20
CA GLU A 148 16.52 11.03 2.28
C GLU A 148 14.99 11.14 2.43
N VAL A 149 14.29 10.00 2.53
CA VAL A 149 12.85 9.97 2.81
C VAL A 149 12.54 10.68 4.13
N HIS A 150 13.27 10.37 5.19
CA HIS A 150 13.09 11.02 6.49
C HIS A 150 13.30 12.53 6.41
N GLU A 151 14.36 12.99 5.73
CA GLU A 151 14.63 14.42 5.58
C GLU A 151 13.50 15.15 4.83
N VAL A 152 12.91 14.51 3.81
CA VAL A 152 11.72 15.03 3.12
C VAL A 152 10.54 15.14 4.10
N LEU A 153 10.20 14.07 4.81
CA LEU A 153 9.10 14.07 5.78
C LEU A 153 9.30 15.13 6.86
N ARG A 154 10.52 15.24 7.41
CA ARG A 154 10.88 16.21 8.45
C ARG A 154 10.64 17.66 7.99
N ARG A 155 10.97 17.99 6.74
CA ARG A 155 10.74 19.32 6.16
C ARG A 155 9.25 19.60 5.91
N LEU A 156 8.48 18.58 5.52
CA LEU A 156 7.05 18.75 5.25
C LEU A 156 6.21 18.86 6.53
N VAL A 157 6.63 18.20 7.60
CA VAL A 157 5.97 18.27 8.92
C VAL A 157 6.28 19.58 9.65
N ARG A 158 7.44 20.20 9.35
CA ARG A 158 7.85 21.51 9.89
C ARG A 158 8.12 22.49 8.74
N PRO A 159 7.06 22.91 8.02
CA PRO A 159 7.20 23.80 6.88
C PRO A 159 7.72 25.18 7.28
#